data_AF-A0A440B535-F1
#
_entry.id   AF-A0A440B535-F1
#
_cell.length_a   1.000
_cell.length_b   1.000
_cell.length_c   1.000
_cell.angle_alpha   90.00
_cell.angle_beta   90.00
_cell.angle_gamma   90.00
#
_symmetry.space_group_name_H-M   'P 1'
#
loop_
_entity.id
_entity.type
_entity.pdbx_description
1 polymer ?
#
loop_
_entity_poly.entity_id
_entity_poly.type
_entity_poly.pdbx_seq_one_letter_code
_entity_poly.pdbx_strand_id
1 'polypeptide(L)'
;MSIITARAKLLAIADRAPTELGVEIIDIVEQEMFRAPPIRKARSKSTSLTEGIRRRIKRYAHENPDATFHEIATHHNVAIGRVSETLNDKYPNRRTTQ
;
A
#
# COMPACT_ATOMS: atom_id res chain seq x y z
N MET A 1 16.50 15.43 -6.96
CA MET A 1 15.72 14.95 -8.13
C MET A 1 15.18 13.57 -7.80
N SER A 2 13.90 13.28 -8.04
CA SER A 2 13.38 11.93 -7.77
C SER A 2 13.87 10.92 -8.81
N ILE A 3 13.92 9.62 -8.47
CA ILE A 3 14.28 8.56 -9.43
C ILE A 3 13.33 8.54 -10.64
N ILE A 4 12.05 8.88 -10.43
CA ILE A 4 11.04 9.00 -11.48
C ILE A 4 11.43 10.13 -12.46
N THR A 5 11.80 11.28 -11.91
CA THR A 5 12.24 12.44 -12.70
C THR A 5 13.55 12.17 -13.44
N ALA A 6 14.48 11.43 -12.84
CA ALA A 6 15.76 11.07 -13.46
C ALA A 6 15.56 10.15 -14.67
N ARG A 7 14.72 9.10 -14.55
CA ARG A 7 14.38 8.21 -15.67
C ARG A 7 13.74 8.96 -16.83
N ALA A 8 12.75 9.82 -16.54
CA ALA A 8 12.09 10.62 -17.56
C ALA A 8 13.06 11.51 -18.34
N LYS A 9 14.05 12.10 -17.64
CA LYS A 9 15.10 12.89 -18.30
C LYS A 9 16.03 12.04 -19.16
N LEU A 10 16.42 10.85 -18.69
CA LEU A 10 17.28 9.94 -19.44
C LEU A 10 16.59 9.41 -20.71
N LEU A 11 15.31 9.05 -20.62
CA LEU A 11 14.51 8.67 -21.80
C LEU A 11 14.42 9.83 -22.81
N ALA A 12 14.17 11.05 -22.34
CA ALA A 12 14.17 12.22 -23.21
C ALA A 12 15.55 12.58 -23.79
N ILE A 13 16.64 12.07 -23.21
CA ILE A 13 18.00 12.18 -23.78
C ILE A 13 18.20 11.07 -24.81
N ALA A 14 17.78 9.84 -24.52
CA ALA A 14 17.85 8.70 -25.43
C ALA A 14 17.16 9.00 -26.78
N ASP A 15 15.97 9.62 -26.75
CA ASP A 15 15.21 10.01 -27.94
C ASP A 15 15.95 10.98 -28.88
N ARG A 16 16.92 11.73 -28.35
CA ARG A 16 17.69 12.75 -29.08
C ARG A 16 19.14 12.33 -29.33
N ALA A 17 19.56 11.21 -28.77
CA ALA A 17 20.89 10.68 -28.92
C ALA A 17 21.03 9.92 -30.25
N PRO A 18 22.26 9.74 -30.77
CA PRO A 18 22.53 8.75 -31.79
C PRO A 18 21.99 7.38 -31.38
N THR A 19 21.46 6.61 -32.34
CA THR A 19 20.70 5.37 -32.07
C THR A 19 21.40 4.41 -31.10
N GLU A 20 22.70 4.18 -31.31
CA GLU A 20 23.51 3.27 -30.48
C GLU A 20 23.54 3.70 -29.01
N LEU A 21 23.73 4.99 -28.76
CA LEU A 21 23.75 5.57 -27.42
C LEU A 21 22.34 5.63 -26.81
N GLY A 22 21.32 5.90 -27.63
CA GLY A 22 19.92 5.90 -27.20
C GLY A 22 19.49 4.53 -26.68
N VAL A 23 19.87 3.46 -27.39
CA VAL A 23 19.61 2.07 -26.97
C VAL A 23 20.29 1.76 -25.64
N GLU A 24 21.56 2.12 -25.47
CA GLU A 24 22.29 1.86 -24.22
C GLU A 24 21.66 2.59 -23.01
N ILE A 25 21.20 3.84 -23.21
CA ILE A 25 20.50 4.58 -22.16
C ILE A 25 19.18 3.92 -21.78
N ILE A 26 18.42 3.42 -22.76
CA ILE A 26 17.16 2.71 -22.51
C ILE A 26 17.45 1.42 -21.73
N ASP A 27 18.44 0.63 -22.12
CA ASP A 27 18.82 -0.61 -21.44
C ASP A 27 19.19 -0.36 -19.98
N ILE A 28 19.99 0.67 -19.68
CA ILE A 28 20.32 1.06 -18.31
C ILE A 28 19.07 1.46 -17.53
N VAL A 29 18.17 2.24 -18.13
CA VAL A 29 16.93 2.67 -17.49
C VAL A 29 16.04 1.49 -17.16
N GLU A 30 15.93 0.50 -18.04
CA GLU A 30 15.08 -0.67 -17.86
C GLU A 30 15.66 -1.69 -16.87
N GLN A 31 16.96 -1.93 -16.91
CA GLN A 31 17.60 -3.01 -16.14
C GLN A 31 18.05 -2.53 -14.74
N GLU A 32 18.63 -1.33 -14.66
CA GLU A 32 19.27 -0.82 -13.44
C GLU A 32 18.40 0.23 -12.74
N MET A 33 17.55 0.89 -13.53
CA MET A 33 16.60 1.92 -13.11
C MET A 33 15.58 1.44 -12.09
N PHE A 34 15.05 0.23 -12.28
CA PHE A 34 13.86 -0.28 -11.59
C PHE A 34 14.20 -1.07 -10.32
N ARG A 35 13.26 -1.07 -9.37
CA ARG A 35 13.40 -1.89 -8.18
C ARG A 35 13.24 -3.35 -8.59
N ALA A 36 14.16 -4.20 -8.17
CA ALA A 36 14.03 -5.64 -8.34
C ALA A 36 12.65 -6.11 -7.83
N PRO A 37 11.97 -6.99 -8.57
CA PRO A 37 10.70 -7.53 -8.12
C PRO A 37 10.91 -8.23 -6.76
N PRO A 38 9.95 -8.12 -5.84
CA PRO A 38 10.08 -8.75 -4.53
C PRO A 38 10.16 -10.27 -4.71
N ILE A 39 11.32 -10.86 -4.38
CA ILE A 39 11.59 -12.30 -4.50
C ILE A 39 10.70 -13.11 -3.54
N ARG A 40 10.36 -12.53 -2.39
CA ARG A 40 9.49 -13.16 -1.39
C ARG A 40 8.58 -12.12 -0.76
N LYS A 41 7.29 -12.46 -0.64
CA LYS A 41 6.35 -11.72 0.19
C LYS A 41 6.36 -12.28 1.61
N ALA A 42 6.52 -11.42 2.60
CA ALA A 42 6.36 -11.82 4.00
C ALA A 42 4.93 -12.33 4.24
N ARG A 43 4.77 -13.34 5.09
CA ARG A 43 3.43 -13.82 5.49
C ARG A 43 2.70 -12.70 6.22
N SER A 44 1.40 -12.53 5.94
CA SER A 44 0.54 -11.63 6.71
C SER A 44 0.49 -12.12 8.16
N LYS A 45 0.83 -11.25 9.10
CA LYS A 45 0.70 -11.52 10.55
C LYS A 45 -0.61 -11.01 11.15
N SER A 46 -1.24 -10.03 10.49
CA SER A 46 -2.51 -9.47 10.93
C SER A 46 -3.68 -10.35 10.52
N THR A 47 -4.67 -10.43 11.39
CA THR A 47 -5.96 -11.08 11.14
C THR A 47 -6.71 -10.36 10.01
N SER A 48 -7.39 -11.14 9.16
CA SER A 48 -8.29 -10.59 8.15
C SER A 48 -9.45 -9.83 8.79
N LEU A 49 -9.77 -8.66 8.26
CA LEU A 49 -10.87 -7.82 8.75
C LEU A 49 -12.22 -8.37 8.27
N THR A 50 -12.76 -9.34 9.02
CA THR A 50 -14.11 -9.88 8.80
C THR A 50 -15.18 -8.96 9.39
N GLU A 51 -16.42 -9.14 8.98
CA GLU A 51 -17.56 -8.40 9.55
C GLU A 51 -17.71 -8.64 11.06
N GLY A 52 -17.43 -9.86 11.53
CA GLY A 52 -17.40 -10.16 12.96
C GLY A 52 -16.35 -9.35 13.72
N ILE A 53 -15.15 -9.17 13.13
CA ILE A 53 -14.10 -8.33 13.72
C ILE A 53 -14.49 -6.85 13.67
N ARG A 54 -15.11 -6.36 12.59
CA ARG A 54 -15.59 -4.97 12.50
C ARG A 54 -16.55 -4.62 13.63
N ARG A 55 -17.54 -5.48 13.90
CA ARG A 55 -18.48 -5.28 15.00
C ARG A 55 -17.78 -5.29 16.37
N ARG A 56 -16.79 -6.16 16.56
CA ARG A 56 -15.99 -6.20 17.80
C ARG A 56 -15.18 -4.92 17.98
N ILE A 57 -14.53 -4.41 16.93
CA ILE A 57 -13.80 -3.14 16.94
C ILE A 57 -14.73 -1.99 17.33
N LYS A 58 -15.90 -1.88 16.68
CA LYS A 58 -16.89 -0.83 16.98
C LYS A 58 -17.36 -0.90 18.43
N ARG A 59 -17.69 -2.09 18.91
CA ARG A 59 -18.10 -2.30 20.31
C ARG A 59 -16.98 -1.94 21.28
N TYR A 60 -15.76 -2.40 21.03
CA TYR A 60 -14.61 -2.11 21.89
C TYR A 60 -14.32 -0.61 21.96
N ALA A 61 -14.35 0.10 20.83
CA ALA A 61 -14.17 1.56 20.80
C ALA A 61 -15.29 2.30 21.55
N HIS A 62 -16.54 1.81 21.48
CA HIS A 62 -17.66 2.36 22.24
C HIS A 62 -17.52 2.12 23.75
N GLU A 63 -17.05 0.93 24.15
CA GLU A 63 -16.80 0.57 25.55
C GLU A 63 -15.55 1.27 26.14
N ASN A 64 -14.60 1.68 25.29
CA ASN A 64 -13.32 2.28 25.67
C ASN A 64 -13.09 3.57 24.86
N PRO A 65 -13.79 4.67 25.16
CA PRO A 65 -13.75 5.89 24.36
C PRO A 65 -12.37 6.55 24.29
N ASP A 66 -11.52 6.33 25.30
CA ASP A 66 -10.16 6.88 25.36
C ASP A 66 -9.12 5.96 24.70
N ALA A 67 -9.52 4.75 24.25
CA ALA A 67 -8.60 3.83 23.62
C ALA A 67 -8.09 4.38 22.28
N THR A 68 -6.78 4.43 22.14
CA THR A 68 -6.12 4.82 20.90
C THR A 68 -6.34 3.77 19.81
N PHE A 69 -6.28 4.17 18.54
CA PHE A 69 -6.36 3.21 17.43
C PHE A 69 -5.28 2.13 17.49
N HIS A 70 -4.12 2.43 18.07
CA HIS A 70 -3.04 1.46 18.25
C HIS A 70 -3.40 0.37 19.26
N GLU A 71 -4.03 0.73 20.38
CA GLU A 71 -4.49 -0.22 21.40
C GLU A 71 -5.60 -1.11 20.84
N ILE A 72 -6.59 -0.53 20.15
CA ILE A 72 -7.67 -1.28 19.50
C ILE A 72 -7.11 -2.26 18.45
N ALA A 73 -6.15 -1.80 17.64
CA ALA A 73 -5.51 -2.61 16.61
C ALA A 73 -4.72 -3.79 17.22
N THR A 74 -3.99 -3.53 18.30
CA THR A 74 -3.23 -4.53 19.05
C THR A 74 -4.17 -5.57 19.66
N HIS A 75 -5.26 -5.13 20.30
CA HIS A 75 -6.23 -6.04 20.92
C HIS A 75 -6.85 -7.02 19.92
N HIS A 76 -7.17 -6.55 18.71
CA HIS A 76 -7.80 -7.40 17.69
C HIS A 76 -6.82 -8.02 16.69
N ASN A 77 -5.51 -7.79 16.86
CA ASN A 77 -4.45 -8.19 15.93
C ASN A 77 -4.77 -7.80 14.47
N VAL A 78 -5.15 -6.54 14.25
CA VAL A 78 -5.41 -5.97 12.92
C VAL A 78 -4.46 -4.81 12.63
N ALA A 79 -4.30 -4.45 11.36
CA ALA A 79 -3.53 -3.25 11.02
C ALA A 79 -4.27 -1.97 11.48
N ILE A 80 -3.54 -0.99 12.02
CA ILE A 80 -4.12 0.24 12.57
C ILE A 80 -5.02 1.01 11.59
N GLY A 81 -4.67 1.04 10.30
CA GLY A 81 -5.51 1.64 9.26
C GLY A 81 -6.89 1.00 9.15
N ARG A 82 -7.01 -0.30 9.44
CA ARG A 82 -8.29 -1.03 9.44
C ARG A 82 -9.23 -0.60 10.56
N VAL A 83 -8.67 -0.20 11.70
CA VAL A 83 -9.45 0.35 12.82
C VAL A 83 -10.06 1.68 12.39
N SER A 84 -9.25 2.62 11.89
CA SER A 84 -9.72 3.91 11.38
C SER A 84 -10.76 3.75 10.27
N GLU A 85 -10.53 2.85 9.30
CA GLU A 85 -11.50 2.55 8.23
C GLU A 85 -12.83 1.99 8.77
N THR A 86 -12.78 1.18 9.82
CA THR A 86 -13.95 0.54 10.43
C THR A 86 -14.78 1.54 11.24
N LEU A 87 -14.13 2.42 12.00
CA LEU A 87 -14.81 3.43 12.81
C LEU A 87 -15.40 4.56 11.97
N ASN A 88 -14.77 4.90 10.85
CA ASN A 88 -15.27 5.90 9.91
C ASN A 88 -16.24 5.34 8.85
N ASP A 89 -16.62 4.06 8.94
CA ASP A 89 -17.52 3.40 7.99
C ASP A 89 -17.11 3.58 6.50
N LYS A 90 -15.80 3.69 6.23
CA LYS A 90 -15.27 4.00 4.89
C LYS A 90 -15.56 2.89 3.85
N TYR A 91 -15.94 1.71 4.32
CA TYR A 91 -16.37 0.60 3.48
C TYR A 91 -17.69 0.03 4.03
N PRO A 92 -18.84 0.66 3.75
CA PRO A 92 -20.12 0.06 4.08
C PRO A 92 -20.26 -1.26 3.31
N ASN A 93 -20.98 -2.21 3.91
CA ASN A 93 -21.19 -3.57 3.40
C ASN A 93 -21.30 -3.62 1.87
N ARG A 94 -20.37 -4.30 1.19
CA ARG A 94 -20.56 -4.74 -0.22
C ARG A 94 -21.51 -5.96 -0.28
N ARG A 95 -22.65 -5.86 0.40
CA ARG A 95 -23.75 -6.84 0.36
C ARG A 95 -25.08 -6.11 0.50
N THR A 96 -25.36 -5.30 -0.50
CA THR A 96 -26.72 -4.81 -0.81
C THR A 96 -26.80 -4.63 -2.32
N THR A 97 -26.75 -5.76 -3.02
CA THR A 97 -27.41 -5.91 -4.30
C THR A 97 -28.26 -7.16 -4.13
N GLN A 98 -29.53 -6.93 -3.76
CA GLN A 98 -30.58 -7.92 -3.94
C GLN A 98 -30.94 -7.96 -5.42
#